data_AF-X0W3A4-F1
#
_entry.id   AF-X0W3A4-F1
#
_cell.length_a   1.000
_cell.length_b   1.000
_cell.length_c   1.000
_cell.angle_alpha   90.00
_cell.angle_beta   90.00
_cell.angle_gamma   90.00
#
_symmetry.space_group_name_H-M   'P 1'
#
loop_
_entity.id
_entity.type
_entity.pdbx_description
1 polymer ?
#
loop_
_entity_poly.entity_id
_entity_poly.type
_entity_poly.pdbx_seq_one_letter_code
_entity_poly.pdbx_strand_id
1 'polypeptide(L)' 'MVSGQTIVYTTGIWDLLHIGHVRYLRRAKAFGDVLIVGVVGDELAK' A
#
# COMPACT_ATOMS: atom_id res chain seq x y z
N MET A 1 4.86 -12.38 12.81
CA MET A 1 4.49 -10.98 13.13
C MET A 1 4.63 -10.83 14.63
N VAL A 2 5.38 -9.83 15.11
CA VAL A 2 5.59 -9.59 16.54
C VAL A 2 4.34 -8.91 17.12
N SER A 3 3.90 -9.34 18.31
CA SER A 3 2.79 -8.74 19.06
C SER A 3 3.03 -7.24 19.28
N GLY A 4 2.01 -6.40 19.01
CA GLY A 4 2.06 -4.95 19.25
C GLY A 4 2.44 -4.06 18.06
N GLN A 5 2.73 -4.62 16.87
CA GLN A 5 2.98 -3.81 15.68
C GLN A 5 1.69 -3.24 15.08
N THR A 6 1.71 -1.95 14.73
CA THR A 6 0.63 -1.29 13.98
C THR A 6 0.77 -1.61 12.50
N ILE A 7 -0.27 -2.23 11.94
CA ILE A 7 -0.31 -2.62 10.51
C ILE A 7 -1.15 -1.60 9.75
N VAL A 8 -0.57 -1.04 8.70
CA VAL A 8 -1.24 -0.20 7.73
C VAL A 8 -1.51 -1.02 6.49
N TYR A 9 -2.74 -0.95 5.98
CA TYR A 9 -3.13 -1.58 4.73
C TYR A 9 -3.61 -0.53 3.74
N THR A 10 -3.18 -0.67 2.49
CA THR A 10 -3.72 0.09 1.36
C THR A 10 -3.87 -0.83 0.16
N THR A 11 -4.81 -0.54 -0.72
CA THR A 11 -5.02 -1.26 -1.97
C THR A 11 -5.02 -0.31 -3.16
N GLY A 12 -4.70 -0.80 -4.34
CA GLY A 12 -4.71 -0.03 -5.57
C GLY A 12 -4.42 -0.88 -6.80
N ILE A 13 -4.65 -0.31 -7.98
CA ILE A 13 -4.32 -0.92 -9.28
C ILE A 13 -2.80 -0.84 -9.52
N TRP A 14 -2.18 0.27 -9.12
CA TRP A 14 -0.75 0.53 -9.26
C TRP A 14 -0.21 0.49 -10.70
N ASP A 15 -1.09 0.71 -11.69
CA ASP A 15 -0.66 0.83 -13.09
C ASP A 15 0.29 2.02 -13.28
N LEU A 16 1.28 1.84 -14.16
CA LEU A 16 2.35 2.79 -14.44
C LEU A 16 2.89 3.50 -13.19
N LEU A 17 3.56 2.73 -12.32
CA LEU A 17 4.17 3.24 -11.09
C LEU A 17 4.99 4.52 -11.32
N HIS A 18 4.53 5.61 -10.71
CA HIS A 18 5.16 6.92 -10.81
C HIS A 18 5.39 7.55 -9.43
N ILE A 19 6.05 8.72 -9.40
CA ILE A 19 6.44 9.39 -8.15
C ILE A 19 5.27 9.66 -7.19
N GLY A 20 4.07 9.91 -7.72
CA GLY A 20 2.83 10.02 -6.93
C GLY A 20 2.57 8.78 -6.06
N HIS A 21 2.63 7.57 -6.62
CA HIS A 21 2.46 6.32 -5.87
C HIS A 21 3.55 6.14 -4.82
N VAL A 22 4.81 6.47 -5.15
CA VAL A 22 5.91 6.38 -4.18
C VAL A 22 5.69 7.34 -3.00
N ARG A 23 5.28 8.59 -3.26
CA ARG A 23 4.96 9.55 -2.20
C ARG A 23 3.78 9.08 -1.35
N TYR A 24 2.76 8.53 -1.99
CA TYR A 24 1.60 7.94 -1.32
C TYR A 24 2.00 6.79 -0.39
N LEU A 25 2.72 5.78 -0.90
CA LEU A 25 3.13 4.61 -0.13
C LEU A 25 4.11 4.98 0.99
N ARG A 26 5.00 5.96 0.78
CA ARG A 26 5.86 6.50 1.84
C ARG A 26 5.05 7.15 2.96
N ARG A 27 4.03 7.93 2.62
CA ARG A 27 3.11 8.52 3.60
C ARG A 27 2.31 7.44 4.32
N ALA A 28 1.81 6.44 3.60
CA ALA A 28 1.09 5.31 4.18
C ALA A 28 1.95 4.54 5.18
N LYS A 29 3.21 4.28 4.83
CA LYS A 29 4.17 3.59 5.70
C LYS A 29 4.47 4.35 7.01
N ALA A 30 4.33 5.67 7.02
CA ALA A 30 4.55 6.47 8.22
C ALA A 30 3.47 6.29 9.31
N PHE A 31 2.32 5.67 8.98
CA PHE A 31 1.24 5.43 9.94
C PHE A 31 1.39 4.12 10.74
N GLY A 32 2.44 3.33 10.52
CA GLY A 32 2.65 2.11 11.30
C GLY A 32 3.94 1.37 11.00
N ASP A 33 4.12 0.25 11.68
CA ASP A 33 5.34 -0.56 11.68
C ASP A 33 5.43 -1.47 10.45
N VAL A 34 4.28 -1.81 9.86
CA VAL A 34 4.21 -2.62 8.63
C VAL A 34 3.22 -1.98 7.67
N LEU A 35 3.62 -1.82 6.40
CA LEU A 35 2.70 -1.45 5.32
C LEU A 35 2.47 -2.67 4.43
N ILE A 36 1.22 -3.10 4.33
CA ILE A 36 0.77 -4.12 3.38
C ILE A 36 0.11 -3.39 2.21
N VAL A 37 0.56 -3.69 0.99
CA VAL A 37 0.06 -3.09 -0.24
C VAL A 37 -0.66 -4.18 -1.04
N GLY A 38 -1.99 -4.09 -1.10
CA GLY A 38 -2.81 -4.93 -1.97
C GLY A 38 -2.70 -4.47 -3.42
N VAL A 39 -2.41 -5.39 -4.33
CA VAL A 39 -2.45 -5.17 -5.77
C VAL A 39 -3.77 -5.72 -6.28
N VAL A 40 -4.60 -4.84 -6.84
CA VAL A 40 -5.88 -5.21 -7.44
C VAL A 40 -5.63 -5.84 -8.80
N GLY A 41 -6.20 -7.02 -9.03
CA GLY A 41 -6.12 -7.70 -10.33
C GLY A 41 -7.02 -7.04 -11.39
N ASP A 42 -6.67 -7.22 -12.66
CA ASP A 42 -7.30 -6.56 -13.81
C ASP A 42 -8.81 -6.79 -13.92
N GLU A 43 -9.31 -7.91 -13.42
CA GLU A 43 -10.74 -8.25 -13.42
C GLU A 43 -11.58 -7.23 -12.63
N LEU A 44 -11.00 -6.65 -11.58
CA LEU A 44 -11.65 -5.66 -10.72
C LEU A 44 -11.31 -4.21 -11.14
N ALA A 45 -10.34 -4.03 -12.04
CA ALA A 45 -9.89 -2.72 -12.51
C ALA A 45 -10.70 -2.17 -13.70
N LYS A 46 -11.71 -2.92 -14.17
CA LYS A 46 -12.61 -2.53 -15.28
C LYS A 46 -13.76 -1.62 -14.82
#